data_AF-A0A3B8HMQ4-F1
#
_entry.id   AF-A0A3B8HMQ4-F1
#
_cell.length_a   1.000
_cell.length_b   1.000
_cell.length_c   1.000
_cell.angle_alpha   90.00
_cell.angle_beta   90.00
_cell.angle_gamma   90.00
#
_symmetry.space_group_name_H-M   'P 1'
#
loop_
_entity.id
_entity.type
_entity.pdbx_description
1 polymer ?
#
loop_
_entity_poly.entity_id
_entity_poly.type
_entity_poly.pdbx_seq_one_letter_code
_entity_poly.pdbx_strand_id
1 'polypeptide(L)'
;DHGTMASIEGKVNTGDRVVVVDDVVTTGGSTIKAIQACRQAGLEVVKVVVLVDRQEMNGRANILAEVAEVEALATRDELMEMYRVRSRS
;
A
#
# COMPACT_ATOMS: atom_id res chain seq x y z
N ASP A 1 -28.52 1.33 10.96
CA ASP A 1 -27.64 0.28 11.47
C ASP A 1 -27.15 -0.62 10.37
N HIS A 2 -25.92 -0.37 9.90
CA HIS A 2 -25.21 -1.28 9.02
C HIS A 2 -24.07 -1.86 9.83
N GLY A 3 -24.13 -3.19 10.02
CA GLY A 3 -23.22 -3.92 10.88
C GLY A 3 -21.76 -3.67 10.54
N THR A 4 -20.93 -3.68 11.57
CA THR A 4 -19.48 -3.87 11.50
C THR A 4 -19.19 -5.20 10.81
N MET A 5 -19.33 -5.23 9.49
CA MET A 5 -18.74 -6.25 8.62
C MET A 5 -17.25 -6.22 8.95
N ALA A 6 -16.79 -7.22 9.70
CA ALA A 6 -15.38 -7.33 10.05
C ALA A 6 -14.59 -7.21 8.75
N SER A 7 -13.88 -6.08 8.57
CA SER A 7 -13.22 -5.74 7.31
C SER A 7 -11.97 -6.59 7.05
N ILE A 8 -11.76 -7.60 7.89
CA ILE A 8 -10.59 -8.47 7.93
C ILE A 8 -11.09 -9.90 7.98
N GLU A 9 -10.73 -10.65 6.95
CA GLU A 9 -10.93 -12.09 6.89
C GLU A 9 -9.66 -12.80 7.38
N GLY A 10 -9.83 -13.92 8.09
CA GLY A 10 -8.72 -14.73 8.60
C GLY A 10 -8.51 -14.61 10.12
N LYS A 11 -7.52 -15.36 10.63
CA LYS A 11 -7.15 -15.36 12.04
C LYS A 11 -6.07 -14.31 12.26
N VAL A 12 -6.43 -13.22 12.90
CA VAL A 12 -5.51 -12.18 13.36
C VAL A 12 -5.76 -11.91 14.84
N ASN A 13 -4.70 -11.62 15.57
CA ASN A 13 -4.77 -11.24 16.98
C ASN A 13 -4.37 -9.78 17.14
N THR A 14 -4.92 -9.12 18.16
CA THR A 14 -4.46 -7.78 18.55
C THR A 14 -2.96 -7.81 18.84
N GLY A 15 -2.23 -6.85 18.26
CA GLY A 15 -0.77 -6.75 18.35
C GLY A 15 -0.03 -7.50 17.24
N ASP A 16 -0.71 -8.26 16.37
CA ASP A 16 -0.03 -8.89 15.23
C ASP A 16 0.57 -7.82 14.31
N ARG A 17 1.84 -8.03 13.94
CA ARG A 17 2.58 -7.17 13.02
C ARG A 17 2.25 -7.57 11.59
N VAL A 18 1.76 -6.62 10.80
CA VAL A 18 1.29 -6.87 9.43
C VAL A 18 1.91 -5.92 8.42
N VAL A 19 2.03 -6.41 7.18
CA VAL A 19 2.42 -5.61 6.02
C VAL A 19 1.20 -5.46 5.12
N VAL A 20 0.89 -4.23 4.73
CA VAL A 20 -0.16 -3.96 3.74
C VAL A 20 0.46 -4.03 2.36
N VAL A 21 -0.18 -4.78 1.45
CA VAL A 21 0.27 -4.92 0.05
C VAL A 21 -0.76 -4.28 -0.87
N ASP A 22 -0.30 -3.51 -1.85
CA ASP A 22 -1.14 -2.86 -2.86
C ASP A 22 -0.55 -3.08 -4.27
N ASP A 23 -1.38 -3.07 -5.31
CA ASP A 23 -0.92 -3.26 -6.68
C ASP A 23 -0.37 -1.96 -7.27
N VAL A 24 -1.10 -0.86 -7.12
CA VAL A 24 -0.78 0.42 -7.73
C VAL A 24 -1.09 1.58 -6.79
N VAL A 25 -0.10 2.43 -6.54
CA VAL A 25 -0.29 3.67 -5.77
C VAL A 25 -0.42 4.86 -6.72
N THR A 26 -1.55 5.57 -6.62
CA THR A 26 -1.78 6.91 -7.19
C THR A 26 -1.84 7.94 -6.07
N THR A 27 -2.98 8.14 -5.42
CA THR A 27 -3.13 9.05 -4.26
C THR A 27 -2.74 8.40 -2.93
N GLY A 28 -2.68 7.06 -2.89
CA GLY A 28 -2.52 6.27 -1.68
C GLY A 28 -3.78 6.09 -0.83
N GLY A 29 -4.92 6.65 -1.24
CA GLY A 29 -6.15 6.65 -0.44
C GLY A 29 -6.69 5.25 -0.11
N SER A 30 -6.59 4.30 -1.04
CA SER A 30 -7.00 2.90 -0.80
C SER A 30 -6.11 2.22 0.23
N THR A 31 -4.79 2.39 0.09
CA THR A 31 -3.80 1.85 1.02
C THR A 31 -3.96 2.43 2.42
N ILE A 32 -4.22 3.74 2.53
CA ILE A 32 -4.47 4.42 3.81
C ILE A 32 -5.73 3.86 4.49
N LYS A 33 -6.81 3.61 3.74
CA LYS A 33 -8.01 2.96 4.29
C LYS A 33 -7.71 1.55 4.80
N ALA A 34 -6.87 0.79 4.10
CA ALA A 34 -6.44 -0.53 4.56
C ALA A 34 -5.61 -0.44 5.86
N ILE A 35 -4.67 0.50 5.95
CA ILE A 35 -3.90 0.77 7.18
C ILE A 35 -4.83 1.08 8.34
N GLN A 36 -5.83 1.95 8.13
CA GLN A 36 -6.81 2.31 9.14
C GLN A 36 -7.66 1.12 9.58
N ALA A 37 -8.11 0.29 8.64
CA ALA A 37 -8.87 -0.93 8.95
C ALA A 37 -8.03 -1.92 9.79
N CYS A 38 -6.76 -2.13 9.45
CA CYS A 38 -5.84 -2.95 10.24
C CYS A 38 -5.68 -2.41 11.67
N ARG A 39 -5.48 -1.10 11.84
CA ARG A 39 -5.37 -0.46 13.15
C ARG A 39 -6.65 -0.59 13.97
N GLN A 40 -7.82 -0.44 13.35
CA GLN A 40 -9.12 -0.60 14.02
C GLN A 40 -9.34 -2.04 14.52
N ALA A 41 -8.74 -3.03 13.86
CA ALA A 41 -8.73 -4.41 14.32
C ALA A 41 -7.61 -4.72 15.34
N GLY A 42 -6.85 -3.70 15.77
CA GLY A 42 -5.77 -3.85 16.75
C GLY A 42 -4.46 -4.38 16.18
N LEU A 43 -4.27 -4.34 14.86
CA LEU A 43 -3.03 -4.78 14.21
C LEU A 43 -2.00 -3.65 14.15
N GLU A 44 -0.72 -4.02 14.21
CA GLU A 44 0.40 -3.11 14.03
C GLU A 44 0.86 -3.13 12.57
N VAL A 45 0.50 -2.11 11.79
CA VAL A 45 0.97 -1.99 10.41
C VAL A 45 2.40 -1.47 10.40
N VAL A 46 3.35 -2.35 10.05
CA VAL A 46 4.78 -2.02 10.13
C VAL A 46 5.34 -1.47 8.81
N LYS A 47 4.71 -1.83 7.69
CA LYS A 47 5.19 -1.49 6.34
C LYS A 47 4.07 -1.58 5.32
N VAL A 48 4.22 -0.82 4.25
CA VAL A 48 3.48 -0.97 2.99
C VAL A 48 4.43 -1.42 1.89
N VAL A 49 3.99 -2.39 1.08
CA VAL A 49 4.67 -2.80 -0.16
C VAL A 49 3.71 -2.57 -1.33
N VAL A 50 4.15 -1.85 -2.35
CA VAL A 50 3.38 -1.64 -3.60
C VAL A 50 4.13 -2.23 -4.78
N LEU A 51 3.42 -2.87 -5.71
CA LEU A 51 4.03 -3.34 -6.95
C LEU A 51 4.46 -2.16 -7.85
N VAL A 52 3.58 -1.18 -8.08
CA VAL A 52 3.89 0.02 -8.90
C VAL A 52 3.52 1.33 -8.19
N ASP A 53 4.50 2.21 -8.02
CA ASP A 53 4.26 3.62 -7.67
C ASP A 53 4.11 4.47 -8.94
N ARG A 54 2.93 5.06 -9.16
CA ARG A 54 2.68 5.89 -10.34
C ARG A 54 3.33 7.28 -10.26
N GLN A 55 3.87 7.67 -9.10
CA GLN A 55 4.46 8.99 -8.84
C GLN A 55 3.49 10.14 -9.14
N GLU A 56 2.20 9.92 -8.85
CA GLU A 56 1.12 10.88 -9.03
C GLU A 56 0.63 11.35 -7.66
N MET A 57 0.06 12.57 -7.59
CA MET A 57 -0.74 13.04 -6.45
C MET A 57 -0.11 12.81 -5.04
N ASN A 58 1.22 12.77 -4.98
CA ASN A 58 2.00 12.56 -3.76
C ASN A 58 1.70 11.22 -3.02
N GLY A 59 1.22 10.18 -3.72
CA GLY A 59 0.68 8.98 -3.09
C GLY A 59 1.59 8.28 -2.10
N ARG A 60 2.84 8.01 -2.49
CA ARG A 60 3.84 7.37 -1.60
C ARG A 60 4.05 8.16 -0.31
N ALA A 61 4.18 9.48 -0.41
CA ALA A 61 4.39 10.32 0.77
C ALA A 61 3.13 10.40 1.66
N ASN A 62 1.93 10.41 1.07
CA ASN A 62 0.69 10.35 1.83
C ASN A 62 0.60 9.05 2.64
N ILE A 63 1.03 7.92 2.07
CA ILE A 63 1.08 6.63 2.79
C ILE A 63 2.18 6.66 3.86
N LEU A 64 3.36 7.21 3.56
CA LEU A 64 4.46 7.29 4.52
C LEU A 64 4.15 8.17 5.74
N ALA A 65 3.20 9.10 5.62
CA ALA A 65 2.67 9.84 6.78
C ALA A 65 1.89 8.93 7.75
N GLU A 66 1.42 7.79 7.27
CA GLU A 66 0.62 6.82 8.05
C GLU A 66 1.44 5.63 8.53
N VAL A 67 2.60 5.30 7.96
CA VAL A 67 3.37 4.09 8.33
C VAL A 67 4.87 4.36 8.36
N ALA A 68 5.62 3.53 9.07
CA ALA A 68 7.07 3.70 9.21
C ALA A 68 7.83 3.55 7.88
N GLU A 69 7.35 2.69 6.98
CA GLU A 69 8.05 2.36 5.74
C GLU A 69 7.08 2.07 4.59
N VAL A 70 7.44 2.55 3.40
CA VAL A 70 6.77 2.24 2.13
C VAL A 70 7.82 1.79 1.13
N GLU A 71 7.66 0.62 0.53
CA GLU A 71 8.52 0.09 -0.53
C GLU A 71 7.71 -0.07 -1.82
N ALA A 72 8.30 0.32 -2.96
CA ALA A 72 7.71 0.10 -4.27
C ALA A 72 8.66 -0.79 -5.07
N LEU A 73 8.15 -1.85 -5.69
CA LEU A 73 8.97 -2.75 -6.53
C LEU A 73 9.40 -2.07 -7.83
N ALA A 74 8.56 -1.19 -8.37
CA ALA A 74 8.89 -0.35 -9.50
C ALA A 74 8.15 0.99 -9.41
N THR A 75 8.77 2.02 -9.95
CA THR A 75 8.12 3.30 -10.25
C THR A 75 7.65 3.33 -11.69
N ARG A 76 6.70 4.21 -12.00
CA ARG A 76 6.28 4.48 -13.39
C ARG A 76 7.49 4.83 -14.25
N ASP A 77 8.38 5.68 -13.77
CA ASP A 77 9.52 6.13 -14.56
C ASP A 77 10.49 4.97 -14.85
N GLU A 78 10.76 4.08 -13.89
CA GLU A 78 11.55 2.86 -14.11
C GLU A 78 10.88 1.90 -15.12
N LEU A 79 9.56 1.69 -15.01
CA LEU A 79 8.81 0.87 -15.96
C LEU A 79 8.87 1.43 -17.39
N MET A 80 8.72 2.74 -17.53
CA MET A 80 8.77 3.41 -18.82
C MET A 80 10.17 3.36 -19.43
N GLU A 81 11.22 3.48 -18.61
CA GLU A 81 12.59 3.33 -19.07
C GLU A 81 12.87 1.90 -19.55
N MET A 82 12.48 0.89 -18.78
CA MET A 82 12.61 -0.52 -19.19
C MET A 82 11.87 -0.83 -20.50
N TYR A 83 10.68 -0.25 -20.68
CA TYR A 83 9.91 -0.42 -21.92
C TYR A 83 10.60 0.22 -23.13
N ARG A 84 11.19 1.41 -22.96
CA ARG A 84 11.94 2.11 -24.02
C ARG A 84 13.22 1.37 -24.43
N VAL A 85 13.95 0.80 -23.47
CA VAL A 85 15.14 -0.01 -23.76
C VAL A 85 14.75 -1.27 -24.55
N ARG A 86 13.67 -1.95 -24.16
CA ARG A 86 13.26 -3.20 -24.79
C ARG A 86 12.63 -3.03 -26.18
N SER A 87 12.00 -1.89 -26.46
CA SER A 87 11.44 -1.57 -27.79
C SER A 87 12.47 -1.13 -28.82
N ARG A 88 13.73 -0.92 -28.39
CA ARG A 88 14.88 -0.62 -29.27
C ARG A 88 15.77 -1.84 -29.55
N SER A 89 15.45 -3.00 -28.97
CA SER A 89 16.09 -4.31 -29.22
C SER A 89 15.21 -5.16 -30.12
#